data_AF-A0A9D8BBF2-F1
#
_entry.id   AF-A0A9D8BBF2-F1
#
_cell.length_a   1.000
_cell.length_b   1.000
_cell.length_c   1.000
_cell.angle_alpha   90.00
_cell.angle_beta   90.00
_cell.angle_gamma   90.00
#
_symmetry.space_group_name_H-M   'P 1'
#
loop_
_entity.id
_entity.type
_entity.pdbx_description
1 polymer ?
#
loop_
_entity_poly.entity_id
_entity_poly.type
_entity_poly.pdbx_seq_one_letter_code
_entity_poly.pdbx_strand_id
1 'polypeptide(L)'
;MDLVLSNVSDNILTLDTNGIGYINQWTFDKTYTRPIVIDQDGNNLDSLLVGFNPTSFWSVGKSCCIDNQEFRTKGFKIKSRTHKNAFKFRNLSDLINRKIIKTTKVDEHTLIQTETTTDSINSGTTK
;
A
#
# COMPACT_ATOMS: atom_id res chain seq x y z
N MET A 1 -0.50 4.54 5.22
CA MET A 1 0.14 5.51 4.31
C MET A 1 0.85 4.71 3.26
N ASP A 2 0.72 5.13 2.02
CA ASP A 2 1.21 4.37 0.87
C ASP A 2 2.12 5.28 0.02
N LEU A 3 3.35 4.82 -0.19
CA LEU A 3 4.29 5.43 -1.13
C LEU A 3 4.27 4.63 -2.42
N VAL A 4 3.97 5.31 -3.52
CA VAL A 4 3.77 4.71 -4.84
C VAL A 4 4.99 5.00 -5.70
N LEU A 5 5.52 3.97 -6.37
CA LEU A 5 6.61 4.13 -7.31
C LEU A 5 6.14 4.90 -8.55
N SER A 6 6.87 5.94 -8.93
CA SER A 6 6.47 6.87 -9.98
C SER A 6 7.65 7.35 -10.84
N ASN A 7 7.33 8.00 -11.95
CA ASN A 7 8.27 8.56 -12.92
C ASN A 7 8.67 10.02 -12.59
N VAL A 8 8.43 10.48 -11.36
CA VAL A 8 8.83 11.81 -10.89
C VAL A 8 10.36 11.91 -10.82
N SER A 9 10.91 13.11 -11.12
CA SER A 9 12.35 13.37 -10.93
C SER A 9 12.72 13.34 -9.45
N ASP A 10 11.87 13.97 -8.63
CA ASP A 10 12.06 14.16 -7.19
C ASP A 10 10.85 13.61 -6.43
N ASN A 11 11.09 13.14 -5.21
CA ASN A 11 10.02 12.56 -4.40
C ASN A 11 8.95 13.60 -4.04
N ILE A 12 7.69 13.24 -4.26
CA ILE A 12 6.52 14.00 -3.82
C ILE A 12 6.02 13.34 -2.53
N LEU A 13 6.60 13.75 -1.40
CA LEU A 13 6.33 13.17 -0.07
C LEU A 13 5.23 13.89 0.71
N THR A 14 4.69 14.99 0.18
CA THR A 14 3.47 15.59 0.70
C THR A 14 2.33 14.60 0.49
N LEU A 15 1.93 13.91 1.55
CA LEU A 15 0.84 12.94 1.47
C LEU A 15 -0.46 13.68 1.14
N ASP A 16 -1.17 13.19 0.13
CA ASP A 16 -2.49 13.73 -0.20
C ASP A 16 -3.53 13.41 0.89
N THR A 17 -4.78 13.86 0.70
CA THR A 17 -5.87 13.58 1.64
C THR A 17 -6.19 12.09 1.80
N ASN A 18 -5.65 11.23 0.93
CA ASN A 18 -5.77 9.78 1.01
C ASN A 18 -4.56 9.12 1.68
N GLY A 19 -3.54 9.91 2.08
CA GLY A 19 -2.33 9.39 2.69
C GLY A 19 -1.36 8.77 1.68
N ILE A 20 -1.40 9.23 0.43
CA ILE A 20 -0.58 8.72 -0.68
C ILE A 20 0.53 9.71 -1.01
N GLY A 21 1.76 9.20 -1.10
CA GLY A 21 2.93 9.91 -1.61
C GLY A 21 3.52 9.22 -2.83
N TYR A 22 4.29 9.94 -3.65
CA TYR A 22 4.91 9.42 -4.86
C TYR A 22 6.43 9.53 -4.75
N ILE A 23 7.12 8.43 -5.00
CA ILE A 23 8.59 8.37 -4.90
C ILE A 23 9.20 7.88 -6.20
N ASN A 24 10.42 8.33 -6.46
CA ASN A 24 11.20 7.88 -7.61
C ASN A 24 11.85 6.50 -7.35
N GLN A 25 12.40 5.91 -8.42
CA GLN A 25 13.02 4.58 -8.37
C GLN A 25 14.17 4.49 -7.36
N TRP A 26 15.07 5.49 -7.36
CA TRP A 26 16.23 5.50 -6.48
C TRP A 26 15.84 5.44 -5.01
N THR A 27 14.83 6.21 -4.59
CA THR A 27 14.32 6.20 -3.22
C THR A 27 13.58 4.90 -2.90
N PHE A 28 12.81 4.38 -3.85
CA PHE A 28 12.13 3.09 -3.68
C PHE A 28 13.13 1.94 -3.44
N ASP A 29 14.28 1.97 -4.09
CA ASP A 29 15.29 0.91 -3.94
C ASP A 29 16.13 1.08 -2.66
N LYS A 30 16.22 2.28 -2.09
CA LYS A 30 17.08 2.62 -0.93
C LYS A 30 16.45 2.47 0.46
N THR A 31 15.40 1.69 0.61
CA THR A 31 14.59 1.72 1.84
C THR A 31 15.09 0.80 2.96
N TYR A 32 16.34 0.99 3.40
CA TYR A 32 16.82 0.46 4.68
C TYR A 32 16.61 1.45 5.83
N THR A 33 16.33 2.71 5.51
CA THR A 33 16.18 3.79 6.49
C THR A 33 14.72 4.12 6.74
N ARG A 34 14.39 4.39 8.01
CA ARG A 34 13.08 4.88 8.45
C ARG A 34 12.87 6.33 7.95
N PRO A 35 11.66 6.70 7.49
CA PRO A 35 11.40 8.04 6.97
C PRO A 35 11.24 9.05 8.11
N ILE A 36 11.54 10.32 7.82
CA ILE A 36 11.11 11.46 8.64
C ILE A 36 9.76 11.91 8.11
N VAL A 37 8.75 11.99 8.97
CA VAL A 37 7.39 12.40 8.60
C VAL A 37 6.98 13.59 9.43
N ILE A 38 6.53 14.64 8.74
CA ILE A 38 6.10 15.91 9.33
C ILE A 38 4.66 16.16 8.84
N ASP A 39 3.76 16.61 9.72
CA ASP A 39 2.39 16.97 9.33
C ASP A 39 2.31 18.37 8.69
N GLN A 40 1.10 18.76 8.28
CA GLN A 40 0.86 20.06 7.63
C GLN A 40 1.14 21.26 8.55
N ASP A 41 1.11 21.06 9.87
CA ASP A 41 1.39 22.09 10.88
C ASP A 41 2.89 22.12 11.25
N GLY A 42 3.72 21.29 10.63
CA GLY A 42 5.15 21.20 10.91
C GLY A 42 5.52 20.30 12.08
N ASN A 43 4.57 19.53 12.65
CA ASN A 43 4.87 18.64 13.75
C ASN A 43 5.57 17.38 13.27
N ASN A 44 6.65 17.00 13.95
CA ASN A 44 7.33 15.73 13.72
C ASN A 44 6.47 14.56 14.25
N LEU A 45 6.19 13.59 13.37
CA LEU A 45 5.39 12.40 13.67
C LEU A 45 6.23 11.13 13.92
N ASP A 46 7.55 11.24 14.03
CA ASP A 46 8.47 10.10 14.13
C ASP A 46 8.08 9.12 15.26
N SER A 47 7.69 9.62 16.44
CA SER A 47 7.26 8.77 17.56
C SER A 47 5.98 7.96 17.30
N LEU A 48 5.21 8.34 16.29
CA LEU A 48 3.94 7.71 15.92
C LEU A 48 4.09 6.70 14.78
N LEU A 49 5.25 6.65 14.13
CA LEU A 49 5.47 5.75 13.01
C LEU A 49 5.56 4.29 13.48
N VAL A 50 4.77 3.43 12.84
CA VAL A 50 4.70 2.00 13.08
C VAL A 50 5.14 1.28 11.82
N GLY A 51 6.22 0.52 11.94
CA GLY A 51 6.72 -0.34 10.89
C GLY A 51 5.77 -1.50 10.57
N PHE A 52 6.02 -2.17 9.47
CA PHE A 52 5.25 -3.33 9.05
C PHE A 52 5.35 -4.49 10.06
N ASN A 53 6.55 -4.78 10.54
CA ASN A 53 6.83 -5.80 11.55
C ASN A 53 8.13 -5.46 12.34
N PRO A 54 8.55 -6.27 13.33
CA PRO A 54 9.74 -5.99 14.13
C PRO A 54 11.07 -5.99 13.34
N THR A 55 11.14 -6.64 12.18
CA THR A 55 12.38 -6.80 11.40
C THR A 55 12.43 -5.92 10.15
N SER A 56 11.31 -5.37 9.72
CA SER A 56 11.20 -4.46 8.57
C SER A 56 10.23 -3.32 8.87
N PHE A 57 10.73 -2.09 8.71
CA PHE A 57 9.89 -0.91 8.81
C PHE A 57 8.89 -0.84 7.65
N TRP A 58 9.34 -1.14 6.43
CA TRP A 58 8.52 -1.00 5.23
C TRP A 58 7.76 -2.29 4.91
N SER A 59 6.48 -2.17 4.58
CA SER A 59 5.76 -3.22 3.83
C SER A 59 6.00 -2.99 2.35
N VAL A 60 6.44 -3.99 1.59
CA VAL A 60 6.60 -3.88 0.14
C VAL A 60 5.43 -4.59 -0.53
N GLY A 61 4.70 -3.89 -1.39
CA GLY A 61 3.53 -4.40 -2.07
C GLY A 61 3.65 -4.33 -3.59
N LYS A 62 2.92 -5.22 -4.24
CA LYS A 62 2.47 -5.08 -5.62
C LYS A 62 0.95 -5.02 -5.60
N SER A 63 0.37 -4.15 -6.41
CA SER A 63 -1.07 -4.03 -6.52
C SER A 63 -1.48 -4.03 -7.98
N CYS A 64 -2.59 -4.70 -8.22
CA CYS A 64 -3.27 -4.81 -9.50
C CYS A 64 -4.63 -4.09 -9.37
N CYS A 65 -5.13 -3.42 -10.40
CA CYS A 65 -4.46 -3.09 -11.66
C CYS A 65 -4.90 -1.69 -12.11
N ILE A 66 -3.97 -0.95 -12.70
CA ILE A 66 -4.32 0.18 -13.57
C ILE A 66 -4.13 -0.30 -15.00
N ASP A 67 -5.22 -0.36 -15.76
CA ASP A 67 -5.19 -0.71 -17.18
C ASP A 67 -4.45 -2.04 -17.45
N ASN A 68 -4.77 -3.08 -16.67
CA ASN A 68 -4.12 -4.41 -16.66
C ASN A 68 -2.61 -4.41 -16.39
N GLN A 69 -2.11 -3.37 -15.73
CA GLN A 69 -0.73 -3.27 -15.30
C GLN A 69 -0.63 -3.15 -13.78
N GLU A 70 0.41 -3.78 -13.24
CA GLU A 70 0.73 -3.72 -11.82
C GLU A 70 1.48 -2.43 -11.49
N PHE A 71 1.34 -1.99 -10.25
CA PHE A 71 2.18 -0.94 -9.68
C PHE A 71 2.73 -1.38 -8.32
N ARG A 72 3.85 -0.77 -7.94
CA ARG A 72 4.59 -1.11 -6.72
C ARG A 72 4.39 -0.06 -5.65
N THR A 73 4.29 -0.54 -4.41
CA THR A 73 4.05 0.31 -3.25
C THR A 73 4.97 -0.01 -2.10
N LYS A 74 5.18 0.98 -1.23
CA LYS A 74 5.68 0.78 0.13
C LYS A 74 4.71 1.37 1.13
N GLY A 75 4.42 0.61 2.17
CA GLY A 75 3.49 1.01 3.22
C GLY A 75 4.17 1.13 4.57
N PHE A 76 3.63 2.04 5.39
CA PHE A 76 3.86 2.12 6.82
C PHE A 76 2.60 2.69 7.50
N LYS A 77 2.53 2.53 8.81
CA LYS A 77 1.39 2.98 9.62
C LYS A 77 1.81 4.15 10.51
N ILE A 78 0.85 5.01 10.82
CA ILE A 78 1.01 6.06 11.83
C ILE A 78 -0.04 5.77 12.90
N LYS A 79 0.35 5.70 14.17
CA LYS A 79 -0.61 5.56 15.27
C LYS A 79 -1.52 6.78 15.28
N SER A 80 -2.82 6.54 15.24
CA SER A 80 -3.78 7.61 15.45
C SER A 80 -3.65 8.14 16.88
N ARG A 81 -3.65 9.47 17.04
CA ARG A 81 -3.70 10.12 18.36
C ARG A 81 -5.08 9.98 19.03
N THR A 82 -6.12 9.67 18.25
CA THR A 82 -7.51 9.52 18.72
C THR A 82 -8.09 8.19 18.24
N HIS A 83 -8.74 7.42 19.13
CA HIS A 83 -9.23 6.05 18.88
C HIS A 83 -10.33 5.88 17.80
N LYS A 84 -10.65 6.90 17.00
CA LYS A 84 -11.62 6.79 15.90
C LYS A 84 -10.95 6.26 14.63
N ASN A 85 -10.66 4.96 14.61
CA ASN A 85 -10.26 4.27 13.40
C ASN A 85 -11.49 3.91 12.57
N ALA A 86 -11.99 4.85 11.76
CA ALA A 86 -12.85 4.47 10.63
C ALA A 86 -11.94 3.97 9.50
N PHE A 87 -11.53 2.69 9.56
CA PHE A 87 -10.92 2.04 8.42
C PHE A 87 -11.98 1.87 7.33
N LYS A 88 -12.12 2.88 6.47
CA LYS A 88 -12.78 2.69 5.18
C LYS A 88 -11.77 2.00 4.28
N PHE A 89 -12.06 0.75 3.93
CA PHE A 89 -11.38 0.07 2.83
C PHE A 89 -11.54 0.94 1.58
N ARG A 90 -10.43 1.24 0.91
CA ARG A 90 -10.43 1.92 -0.38
C ARG A 90 -9.48 1.17 -1.30
N ASN A 91 -9.89 0.99 -2.55
CA ASN A 91 -9.02 0.41 -3.56
C ASN A 91 -7.97 1.47 -3.95
N LEU A 92 -6.70 1.18 -3.69
CA LEU A 92 -5.60 2.11 -3.94
C LEU A 92 -5.52 2.51 -5.43
N SER A 93 -5.87 1.58 -6.32
CA SER A 93 -5.92 1.75 -7.78
C SER A 93 -6.83 2.90 -8.24
N ASP A 94 -7.82 3.27 -7.43
CA ASP A 94 -8.80 4.31 -7.74
C ASP A 94 -8.34 5.70 -7.29
N LEU A 95 -7.35 5.77 -6.39
CA LEU A 95 -6.94 7.01 -5.72
C LEU A 95 -5.63 7.59 -6.27
N ILE A 96 -4.84 6.74 -6.93
CA ILE A 96 -3.51 7.08 -7.42
C ILE A 96 -3.55 7.89 -8.72
N ASN A 97 -2.59 8.80 -8.84
CA ASN A 97 -2.40 9.59 -10.05
C ASN A 97 -1.79 8.73 -11.16
N ARG A 98 -2.66 8.26 -12.06
CA ARG A 98 -2.31 7.38 -13.19
C ARG A 98 -1.36 8.01 -14.21
N LYS A 99 -1.21 9.34 -14.23
CA LYS A 99 -0.33 10.03 -15.20
C LYS A 99 1.15 9.90 -14.87
N ILE A 100 1.48 9.71 -13.59
CA ILE A 100 2.87 9.77 -13.10
C ILE A 100 3.36 8.43 -12.57
N ILE A 101 2.47 7.49 -12.34
CA ILE A 101 2.81 6.19 -11.77
C ILE A 101 3.64 5.34 -12.74
N LYS A 102 4.54 4.54 -12.18
CA LYS A 102 5.31 3.55 -12.94
C LYS A 102 4.62 2.20 -12.84
N THR A 103 4.19 1.67 -13.98
CA THR A 103 3.50 0.39 -14.07
C THR A 103 4.35 -0.66 -14.79
N THR A 104 4.05 -1.92 -14.56
CA THR A 104 4.65 -3.07 -15.26
C THR A 104 3.55 -4.00 -15.75
N LYS A 105 3.74 -4.61 -16.92
CA LYS A 105 2.82 -5.68 -17.37
C LYS A 105 2.74 -6.78 -16.32
N VAL A 106 1.53 -7.27 -16.07
CA VAL A 106 1.30 -8.44 -15.22
C VAL A 106 2.04 -9.63 -15.83
N ASP A 107 2.69 -10.45 -15.01
CA ASP A 107 3.36 -11.66 -15.48
C ASP A 107 2.31 -12.67 -15.97
N GLU A 108 2.27 -12.89 -17.28
CA GLU A 108 1.33 -13.80 -17.96
C GLU A 108 1.56 -15.28 -17.59
N HIS A 109 2.64 -15.62 -16.90
CA HIS A 109 2.99 -16.99 -16.52
C HIS A 109 2.57 -17.37 -15.09
N THR A 110 1.96 -16.47 -14.31
CA THR A 110 1.48 -16.79 -12.97
C THR A 110 0.08 -17.42 -13.03
N LEU A 111 0.01 -18.75 -13.01
CA LEU A 111 -1.25 -19.49 -12.87
C LEU A 111 -1.67 -19.56 -11.39
N ILE A 112 -2.71 -18.82 -10.99
CA ILE A 112 -3.32 -18.99 -9.66
C ILE A 112 -4.38 -20.09 -9.75
N GLN A 113 -4.07 -21.29 -9.25
CA GLN A 113 -5.08 -22.31 -8.99
C GLN A 113 -5.87 -21.91 -7.75
N THR A 114 -7.11 -21.46 -7.95
CA THR A 114 -8.05 -21.27 -6.84
C THR A 114 -9.04 -22.42 -6.89
N GLU A 115 -8.84 -23.44 -6.04
CA GLU A 115 -9.86 -24.46 -5.85
C GLU A 115 -11.02 -23.85 -5.07
N THR A 116 -12.22 -23.90 -5.64
CA THR A 116 -13.43 -23.46 -4.95
C THR A 116 -13.87 -24.61 -4.06
N THR A 117 -13.66 -24.51 -2.75
CA THR A 117 -14.23 -25.46 -1.81
C THR A 117 -15.74 -25.18 -1.71
N THR A 118 -16.54 -25.94 -2.45
CA THR A 118 -17.98 -26.02 -2.18
C THR A 118 -18.17 -26.72 -0.84
N ASP A 119 -18.44 -25.94 0.21
CA ASP A 119 -18.94 -26.48 1.47
C ASP A 119 -20.33 -27.08 1.24
N SER A 120 -20.39 -28.36 0.94
CA SER A 120 -21.62 -29.15 1.00
C SER A 120 -22.04 -29.30 2.46
N ILE A 121 -23.01 -28.47 2.89
CA ILE A 121 -23.73 -28.61 4.16
C ILE A 121 -24.54 -29.91 4.09
N ASN A 122 -24.00 -30.99 4.66
CA ASN A 122 -24.71 -32.24 4.88
C ASN A 122 -25.72 -32.04 6.02
N SER A 123 -26.98 -31.73 5.67
CA SER A 123 -28.07 -31.68 6.63
C SER A 123 -28.56 -33.10 6.91
N GLY A 124 -27.89 -33.79 7.84
CA GLY A 124 -28.38 -35.04 8.40
C GLY A 124 -29.65 -34.80 9.21
N THR A 125 -30.80 -35.22 8.70
CA THR A 125 -32.06 -35.25 9.45
C THR A 125 -32.21 -36.63 10.08
N THR A 126 -32.04 -36.72 11.39
CA THR A 126 -32.43 -37.87 12.21
C THR A 126 -33.96 -37.91 12.33
N LYS A 127 -34.53 -39.07 12.05
CA LYS A 127 -35.84 -39.51 12.56
C LYS A 127 -35.70 -40.95 13.05
#